data_AF-A0A7Y4XA52-F1
#
_entry.id   AF-A0A7Y4XA52-F1
#
_cell.length_a   1.000
_cell.length_b   1.000
_cell.length_c   1.000
_cell.angle_alpha   90.00
_cell.angle_beta   90.00
_cell.angle_gamma   90.00
#
_symmetry.space_group_name_H-M   'P 1'
#
loop_
_entity.id
_entity.type
_entity.pdbx_description
1 polymer ?
#
loop_
_entity_poly.entity_id
_entity_poly.type
_entity_poly.pdbx_seq_one_letter_code
_entity_poly.pdbx_strand_id
1 'polypeptide(L)'
;MTTRAKYVWDYDLSQDEFDALLSGKLKRGSLDRDWAAVRLIEWASYDEMIRRIGFAALVREWPHWRLRVRAESQRRGLDFVVEWIPQHHPELLKEAEDGS
;
A
#
# COMPACT_ATOMS: atom_id res chain seq x y z
N MET A 1 -10.83 20.64 -9.59
CA MET A 1 -11.09 19.60 -10.61
C MET A 1 -10.67 18.28 -9.99
N THR A 2 -11.60 17.34 -9.85
CA THR A 2 -11.34 16.08 -9.16
C THR A 2 -10.62 15.13 -10.12
N THR A 3 -9.33 14.87 -9.87
CA THR A 3 -8.54 13.94 -10.70
C THR A 3 -8.92 12.50 -10.35
N ARG A 4 -9.25 11.69 -11.35
CA ARG A 4 -9.52 10.25 -11.19
C ARG A 4 -8.28 9.55 -10.58
N ALA A 5 -8.49 8.63 -9.65
CA ALA A 5 -7.39 7.90 -9.02
C ALA A 5 -6.59 7.08 -10.04
N LYS A 6 -5.26 7.23 -10.03
CA LYS A 6 -4.35 6.63 -11.03
C LYS A 6 -4.41 5.10 -11.10
N TYR A 7 -4.66 4.44 -9.96
CA TYR A 7 -4.58 2.98 -9.79
C TYR A 7 -5.94 2.30 -9.84
N VAL A 8 -7.00 3.07 -10.09
CA VAL A 8 -8.37 2.61 -9.97
C VAL A 8 -9.18 3.13 -11.15
N TRP A 9 -8.77 2.73 -12.34
CA TRP A 9 -9.47 3.08 -13.57
C TRP A 9 -10.83 2.39 -13.70
N ASP A 10 -11.12 1.38 -12.90
CA ASP A 10 -12.39 0.62 -12.89
C ASP A 10 -13.44 1.15 -11.89
N TYR A 11 -13.12 2.15 -11.07
CA TYR A 11 -14.06 2.75 -10.12
C TYR A 11 -14.24 4.24 -10.34
N ASP A 12 -15.42 4.74 -9.97
CA ASP A 12 -15.63 6.18 -9.76
C ASP A 12 -15.07 6.57 -8.39
N LEU A 13 -13.77 6.88 -8.39
CA LEU A 13 -13.00 7.32 -7.23
C LEU A 13 -12.06 8.44 -7.63
N SER A 14 -12.11 9.51 -6.86
CA SER A 14 -11.11 10.57 -6.89
C SER A 14 -9.80 10.14 -6.24
N GLN A 15 -8.71 10.83 -6.58
CA GLN A 15 -7.43 10.63 -5.90
C GLN A 15 -7.51 10.91 -4.40
N ASP A 16 -8.28 11.93 -3.99
CA ASP A 16 -8.45 12.28 -2.57
C ASP A 16 -9.22 11.21 -1.80
N GLU A 17 -10.27 10.64 -2.40
CA GLU A 17 -10.97 9.50 -1.80
C GLU A 17 -10.05 8.28 -1.69
N PHE A 18 -9.25 8.00 -2.71
CA PHE A 18 -8.28 6.90 -2.64
C PHE A 18 -7.26 7.11 -1.51
N ASP A 19 -6.75 8.33 -1.34
CA ASP A 19 -5.81 8.68 -0.28
C ASP A 19 -6.48 8.60 1.11
N ALA A 20 -7.77 8.96 1.21
CA ALA A 20 -8.56 8.78 2.40
C ALA A 20 -8.82 7.28 2.72
N LEU A 21 -9.06 6.44 1.71
CA LEU A 21 -9.15 4.98 1.89
C LEU A 21 -7.82 4.42 2.38
N LEU A 22 -6.70 4.77 1.74
CA LEU A 22 -5.37 4.27 2.05
C LEU A 22 -4.90 4.68 3.47
N SER A 23 -5.29 5.87 3.92
CA SER A 23 -5.04 6.32 5.29
C SER A 23 -6.03 5.75 6.32
N GLY A 24 -7.06 5.01 5.89
CA GLY A 24 -8.11 4.47 6.76
C GLY A 24 -9.11 5.51 7.26
N LYS A 25 -9.04 6.75 6.77
CA LYS A 25 -9.98 7.84 7.10
C LYS A 25 -11.33 7.68 6.41
N LEU A 26 -11.37 6.90 5.33
CA LEU A 26 -12.58 6.58 4.58
C LEU A 26 -12.76 5.06 4.49
N LYS A 27 -14.02 4.62 4.52
CA LYS A 27 -14.44 3.28 4.12
C LYS A 27 -15.75 3.41 3.34
N ARG A 28 -15.82 2.79 2.16
CA ARG A 28 -17.00 2.84 1.28
C ARG A 28 -17.39 1.42 0.86
N GLY A 29 -18.33 0.82 1.57
CA GLY A 29 -18.71 -0.58 1.35
C GLY A 29 -17.52 -1.51 1.60
N SER A 30 -17.09 -2.25 0.57
CA SER A 30 -15.90 -3.11 0.60
C SER A 30 -14.59 -2.37 0.30
N LEU A 31 -14.65 -1.09 -0.06
CA LEU A 31 -13.46 -0.27 -0.30
C LEU A 31 -12.96 0.25 1.05
N ASP A 32 -11.91 -0.37 1.53
CA ASP A 32 -11.21 -0.03 2.77
C ASP A 32 -9.71 0.13 2.53
N ARG A 33 -8.97 0.33 3.61
CA ARG A 33 -7.51 0.51 3.58
C ARG A 33 -6.80 -0.67 2.92
N ASP A 34 -7.21 -1.90 3.21
CA ASP A 34 -6.58 -3.09 2.64
C ASP A 34 -6.84 -3.18 1.15
N TRP A 35 -8.06 -2.85 0.72
CA TRP A 35 -8.39 -2.77 -0.70
C TRP A 35 -7.52 -1.73 -1.42
N ALA A 36 -7.34 -0.55 -0.83
CA ALA A 36 -6.52 0.51 -1.41
C ALA A 36 -5.03 0.14 -1.47
N ALA A 37 -4.50 -0.49 -0.41
CA ALA A 37 -3.12 -0.94 -0.35
C ALA A 37 -2.82 -2.02 -1.40
N VAL A 38 -3.70 -3.01 -1.55
CA VAL A 38 -3.57 -4.06 -2.58
C VAL A 38 -3.60 -3.45 -3.98
N ARG A 39 -4.47 -2.46 -4.24
CA ARG A 39 -4.50 -1.76 -5.54
C ARG A 39 -3.21 -1.02 -5.83
N LEU A 40 -2.65 -0.36 -4.84
CA LEU A 40 -1.39 0.34 -4.99
C LEU A 40 -0.24 -0.63 -5.28
N ILE A 41 -0.18 -1.77 -4.58
CA ILE A 41 0.82 -2.82 -4.83
C ILE A 41 0.72 -3.34 -6.26
N GLU A 42 -0.49 -3.64 -6.73
CA GLU A 42 -0.69 -4.24 -8.06
C GLU A 42 -0.35 -3.30 -9.21
N TRP A 43 -0.58 -1.99 -9.07
CA TRP A 43 -0.60 -1.08 -10.21
C TRP A 43 0.39 0.09 -10.14
N ALA A 44 0.96 0.40 -8.97
CA ALA A 44 1.92 1.48 -8.85
C ALA A 44 3.36 1.02 -9.08
N SER A 45 4.26 1.97 -9.32
CA SER A 45 5.69 1.70 -9.23
C SER A 45 6.10 1.42 -7.79
N TYR A 46 7.18 0.67 -7.61
CA TYR A 46 7.73 0.34 -6.29
C TYR A 46 7.99 1.61 -5.45
N ASP A 47 8.63 2.63 -6.03
CA ASP A 47 8.94 3.88 -5.32
C ASP A 47 7.68 4.63 -4.87
N GLU A 48 6.60 4.59 -5.65
CA GLU A 48 5.35 5.21 -5.24
C GLU A 48 4.62 4.41 -4.17
N MET A 49 4.61 3.08 -4.30
CA MET A 49 4.09 2.19 -3.28
C MET A 49 4.77 2.43 -1.93
N ILE A 50 6.11 2.44 -1.90
CA ILE A 50 6.87 2.69 -0.66
C ILE A 50 6.63 4.09 -0.11
N ARG A 51 6.62 5.15 -0.93
CA ARG A 51 6.34 6.51 -0.45
C ARG A 51 4.97 6.66 0.20
N ARG A 52 3.97 5.92 -0.28
CA ARG A 52 2.58 6.05 0.18
C ARG A 52 2.22 5.11 1.33
N ILE A 53 2.82 3.92 1.39
CA ILE A 53 2.57 2.93 2.47
C ILE A 53 3.64 3.03 3.57
N GLY A 54 4.91 3.19 3.19
CA GLY A 54 6.06 3.08 4.07
C GLY A 54 6.47 1.62 4.33
N PHE A 55 7.75 1.39 4.62
CA PHE A 55 8.27 0.06 4.92
C PHE A 55 7.65 -0.53 6.20
N ALA A 56 7.45 0.28 7.23
CA ALA A 56 6.86 -0.16 8.50
C ALA A 56 5.45 -0.76 8.32
N ALA A 57 4.57 -0.06 7.61
CA ALA A 57 3.22 -0.55 7.36
C ALA A 57 3.24 -1.73 6.38
N LEU A 58 4.11 -1.70 5.36
CA LEU A 58 4.27 -2.83 4.45
C LEU A 58 4.63 -4.10 5.21
N VAL A 59 5.68 -4.08 6.04
CA VAL A 59 6.11 -5.26 6.83
C VAL A 59 5.00 -5.75 7.75
N ARG A 60 4.33 -4.84 8.45
CA ARG A 60 3.29 -5.18 9.43
C ARG A 60 2.05 -5.81 8.77
N GLU A 61 1.58 -5.22 7.67
CA GLU A 61 0.30 -5.58 7.05
C GLU A 61 0.45 -6.60 5.90
N TRP A 62 1.67 -6.84 5.40
CA TRP A 62 1.92 -7.73 4.26
C TRP A 62 1.30 -9.13 4.39
N PRO A 63 1.37 -9.84 5.54
CA PRO A 63 0.73 -11.15 5.67
C PRO A 63 -0.77 -11.13 5.33
N HIS A 64 -1.44 -10.01 5.60
CA HIS A 64 -2.85 -9.81 5.29
C HIS A 64 -3.09 -9.48 3.80
N TRP A 65 -2.30 -8.56 3.23
CA TRP A 65 -2.45 -8.13 1.84
C TRP A 65 -1.99 -9.17 0.82
N ARG A 66 -0.97 -9.96 1.17
CA ARG A 66 -0.38 -11.00 0.33
C ARG A 66 -1.42 -11.96 -0.26
N LEU A 67 -2.42 -12.34 0.54
CA LEU A 67 -3.50 -13.24 0.12
C LEU A 67 -4.42 -12.63 -0.94
N ARG A 68 -4.45 -11.30 -1.04
CA ARG A 68 -5.35 -10.53 -1.92
C ARG A 68 -4.66 -10.04 -3.20
N VAL A 69 -3.33 -9.84 -3.19
CA VAL A 69 -2.55 -9.49 -4.39
C VAL A 69 -2.61 -10.63 -5.39
N ARG A 70 -2.93 -10.40 -6.67
CA ARG A 70 -3.09 -11.47 -7.68
C ARG A 70 -1.78 -11.87 -8.36
N ALA A 71 -0.88 -10.90 -8.57
CA ALA A 71 0.35 -11.12 -9.31
C ALA A 71 1.38 -11.90 -8.48
N GLU A 72 1.74 -13.11 -8.93
CA GLU A 72 2.70 -13.98 -8.24
C GLU A 72 4.11 -13.36 -8.16
N SER A 73 4.55 -12.67 -9.20
CA SER A 73 5.85 -11.97 -9.23
C SER A 73 5.95 -10.91 -8.13
N GLN A 74 4.89 -10.12 -7.93
CA GLN A 74 4.86 -9.13 -6.86
C GLN A 74 4.81 -9.77 -5.48
N ARG A 75 4.03 -10.85 -5.30
CA ARG A 75 4.03 -11.60 -4.03
C ARG A 75 5.44 -12.04 -3.67
N ARG A 76 6.17 -12.68 -4.59
CA ARG A 76 7.55 -13.14 -4.34
C ARG A 76 8.52 -11.99 -4.06
N GLY A 77 8.41 -10.91 -4.83
CA GLY A 77 9.24 -9.72 -4.63
C GLY A 77 9.03 -9.10 -3.24
N LEU A 78 7.78 -8.97 -2.81
CA LEU A 78 7.45 -8.39 -1.51
C LEU A 78 7.68 -9.37 -0.35
N ASP A 79 7.52 -10.68 -0.55
CA ASP A 79 7.93 -11.71 0.41
C ASP A 79 9.42 -11.52 0.78
N PHE A 80 10.27 -11.34 -0.22
CA PHE A 80 11.70 -11.05 0.00
C PHE A 80 11.91 -9.73 0.75
N VAL A 81 11.28 -8.63 0.33
CA VAL A 81 11.47 -7.31 0.96
C VAL A 81 11.05 -7.32 2.42
N VAL A 82 9.89 -7.91 2.73
CA VAL A 82 9.34 -7.95 4.08
C VAL A 82 10.15 -8.82 5.03
N GLU A 83 10.79 -9.88 4.52
CA GLU A 83 11.73 -10.69 5.28
C GLU A 83 13.08 -9.98 5.48
N TRP A 84 13.58 -9.30 4.44
CA TRP A 84 14.93 -8.75 4.42
C TRP A 84 15.08 -7.44 5.21
N ILE A 85 14.11 -6.53 5.10
CA ILE A 85 14.17 -5.18 5.71
C ILE A 85 14.36 -5.24 7.24
N PRO A 86 13.58 -6.02 8.02
CA PRO A 86 13.77 -6.06 9.47
C PRO A 86 15.15 -6.57 9.90
N GLN A 87 15.81 -7.37 9.06
CA GLN A 87 17.12 -7.97 9.36
C GLN A 87 18.28 -7.08 8.94
N HIS A 88 18.14 -6.29 7.87
CA HIS A 88 19.25 -5.54 7.25
C HIS A 88 19.10 -4.03 7.34
N HIS A 89 17.86 -3.51 7.34
CA HIS A 89 17.57 -2.07 7.43
C HIS A 89 16.43 -1.78 8.42
N PRO A 90 16.58 -2.16 9.71
CA PRO A 90 15.55 -1.90 10.72
C PRO A 90 15.28 -0.41 10.96
N GLU A 91 16.20 0.49 10.57
CA GLU A 91 16.01 1.94 10.61
C GLU A 91 14.83 2.42 9.76
N LEU A 92 14.57 1.76 8.61
CA LEU A 92 13.44 2.10 7.73
C LEU A 92 12.07 1.78 8.34
N LEU A 93 12.04 1.04 9.45
CA LEU A 93 10.83 0.75 10.19
C LEU A 93 10.50 1.83 11.23
N LYS A 94 11.46 2.70 11.58
CA LYS A 94 11.32 3.72 12.62
C LYS A 94 10.91 5.08 12.06
N GLU A 95 11.24 5.37 10.81
CA GLU A 95 10.94 6.66 10.16
C GLU A 95 9.44 6.97 10.01
N ALA A 96 8.55 6.00 10.23
CA ALA A 96 7.10 6.20 10.14
C ALA A 96 6.48 6.92 11.36
N GLU A 97 7.23 7.11 12.46
CA GLU A 97 6.72 7.72 13.70
C GLU A 97 7.01 9.23 13.81
N ASP A 98 7.97 9.76 13.06
CA ASP A 98 8.44 11.16 13.19
C ASP A 98 7.77 12.16 12.22
N GLY A 99 6.77 11.72 11.45
CA GLY A 99 6.02 12.54 10.51
C GLY A 99 4.57 12.75 10.93
N SER A 100 4.32 13.43 12.05
CA SER A 100 3.00 13.97 12.44
C SER A 100 2.99 15.49 12.38
#